data_AF-A0A263BSV0-F1
#
_entry.id   AF-A0A263BSV0-F1
#
_cell.length_a   1.000
_cell.length_b   1.000
_cell.length_c   1.000
_cell.angle_alpha   90.00
_cell.angle_beta   90.00
_cell.angle_gamma   90.00
#
_symmetry.space_group_name_H-M   'P 1'
#
loop_
_entity.id
_entity.type
_entity.pdbx_description
1 polymer ?
#
loop_
_entity_poly.entity_id
_entity_poly.type
_entity_poly.pdbx_seq_one_letter_code
_entity_poly.pdbx_strand_id
1 'polypeptide(L)'
;MKISHQVIILSFILAVISLFLPWMELFSSEFFYRSGLDEQAYFYLLIFAYPLYCVIKKKAIHLLYLPIIIFHMFALSEFMDTRKYRIGDDDTLITYVYNLFGTGLILYGISLILLVVGMGLQAKKDVMKDPLLALNKMTK
;
A
#
# COMPACT_ATOMS: atom_id res chain seq x y z
N MET A 1 5.72 -24.19 2.61
CA MET A 1 4.99 -23.06 1.98
C MET A 1 5.86 -22.49 0.87
N LYS A 2 5.32 -22.00 -0.27
CA LYS A 2 6.15 -21.40 -1.34
C LYS A 2 6.73 -20.06 -0.85
N ILE A 3 7.93 -19.69 -1.31
CA ILE A 3 8.56 -18.38 -1.00
C ILE A 3 7.63 -17.21 -1.36
N SER A 4 6.97 -17.26 -2.52
CA SER A 4 6.01 -16.23 -2.93
C SER A 4 4.87 -16.04 -1.92
N HIS A 5 4.35 -17.12 -1.34
CA HIS A 5 3.30 -17.06 -0.31
C HIS A 5 3.83 -16.46 1.00
N GLN A 6 5.06 -16.80 1.39
CA GLN A 6 5.71 -16.23 2.58
C GLN A 6 5.87 -14.72 2.44
N VAL A 7 6.30 -14.24 1.27
CA VAL A 7 6.46 -12.82 0.98
C VAL A 7 5.13 -12.08 1.03
N ILE A 8 4.05 -12.64 0.47
CA ILE A 8 2.70 -12.02 0.49
C ILE A 8 2.12 -11.98 1.92
N ILE A 9 2.37 -13.01 2.74
CA ILE A 9 1.91 -13.01 4.13
C ILE A 9 2.71 -11.99 4.94
N LEU A 10 4.04 -11.94 4.76
CA LEU A 10 4.90 -10.97 5.42
C LEU A 10 4.50 -9.54 5.06
N SER A 11 4.21 -9.27 3.78
CA SER A 11 3.77 -7.94 3.36
C SER A 11 2.47 -7.53 4.06
N PHE A 12 1.49 -8.42 4.15
CA PHE A 12 0.26 -8.14 4.91
C PHE A 12 0.53 -7.85 6.40
N ILE A 13 1.41 -8.63 7.05
CA ILE A 13 1.77 -8.40 8.45
C ILE A 13 2.41 -7.02 8.63
N LEU A 14 3.33 -6.62 7.76
CA LEU A 14 3.95 -5.30 7.81
C LEU A 14 2.93 -4.17 7.59
N ALA A 15 1.98 -4.37 6.68
CA ALA A 15 0.89 -3.41 6.45
C ALA A 15 0.00 -3.26 7.70
N VAL A 16 -0.27 -4.35 8.42
CA VAL A 16 -1.02 -4.30 9.68
C VAL A 16 -0.22 -3.57 10.76
N ILE A 17 1.07 -3.87 10.90
CA ILE A 17 1.96 -3.17 11.85
C ILE A 17 2.02 -1.67 11.53
N SER A 18 2.01 -1.31 10.24
CA SER A 18 2.10 0.08 9.83
C SER A 18 0.91 0.92 10.30
N LEU A 19 -0.27 0.33 10.53
CA LEU A 19 -1.43 1.04 11.08
C LEU A 19 -1.24 1.53 12.52
N PHE A 20 -0.32 0.93 13.27
CA PHE A 20 -0.04 1.31 14.65
C PHE A 20 1.06 2.38 14.77
N LEU A 21 1.65 2.77 13.64
CA LEU A 21 2.67 3.79 13.57
C LEU A 21 2.07 5.09 13.01
N PRO A 22 2.67 6.27 13.28
CA PRO A 22 2.24 7.52 12.67
C PRO A 22 2.44 7.46 11.15
N TRP A 23 1.38 7.67 10.35
CA TRP A 23 1.55 7.77 8.89
C TRP A 23 2.01 9.16 8.48
N MET A 24 1.66 10.16 9.27
CA MET A 24 2.01 11.55 9.07
C MET A 24 2.73 12.08 10.30
N GLU A 25 3.87 12.73 10.08
CA GLU A 25 4.46 13.60 11.09
C GLU A 25 4.10 15.04 10.73
N LEU A 26 3.20 15.63 11.52
CA LEU A 26 2.94 17.06 11.46
C LEU A 26 3.98 17.76 12.33
N PHE A 27 4.97 18.38 11.70
CA PHE A 27 5.81 19.39 12.35
C PHE A 27 4.99 20.69 12.45
N SER A 28 4.05 20.75 13.39
CA SER A 28 3.60 22.01 13.95
C SER A 28 3.80 21.94 15.46
N SER A 29 4.48 22.94 15.99
CA SER A 29 5.14 22.94 17.30
C SER A 29 4.25 22.73 18.53
N GLU A 30 2.93 22.57 18.39
CA GLU A 30 2.05 22.59 19.56
C GLU A 30 0.85 21.63 19.53
N PHE A 31 0.57 20.88 18.45
CA PHE A 31 -0.60 19.98 18.44
C PHE A 31 -0.36 18.69 17.65
N PHE A 32 -0.42 17.54 18.35
CA PHE A 32 -0.55 16.21 17.76
C PHE A 32 -1.94 16.07 17.10
N TYR A 33 -2.13 16.67 15.94
CA TYR A 33 -3.36 16.47 15.18
C TYR A 33 -3.28 15.12 14.48
N ARG A 34 -4.20 14.20 14.79
CA ARG A 34 -4.31 12.94 14.06
C ARG A 34 -4.79 13.27 12.65
N SER A 35 -4.01 12.91 11.64
CA SER A 35 -4.35 13.29 10.28
C SER A 35 -5.53 12.42 9.82
N GLY A 36 -6.44 12.96 9.00
CA GLY A 36 -7.48 12.14 8.34
C GLY A 36 -6.95 10.97 7.50
N LEU A 37 -5.63 10.85 7.28
CA LEU A 37 -4.98 9.71 6.65
C LEU A 37 -4.90 8.53 7.62
N ASP A 38 -4.58 8.81 8.90
CA ASP A 38 -4.52 7.79 9.95
C ASP A 38 -5.93 7.18 10.19
N GLU A 39 -6.97 7.99 10.03
CA GLU A 39 -8.37 7.54 10.09
C GLU A 39 -8.81 6.76 8.86
N GLN A 40 -8.14 6.86 7.72
CA GLN A 40 -8.46 6.11 6.50
C GLN A 40 -7.50 4.95 6.25
N ALA A 41 -6.44 4.83 7.08
CA ALA A 41 -5.36 3.88 6.88
C ALA A 41 -5.85 2.41 6.81
N TYR A 42 -6.90 2.08 7.56
CA TYR A 42 -7.48 0.73 7.53
C TYR A 42 -8.12 0.37 6.19
N PHE A 43 -8.64 1.33 5.42
CA PHE A 43 -9.17 1.05 4.07
C PHE A 43 -8.06 0.61 3.13
N TYR A 44 -6.84 1.09 3.36
CA TYR A 44 -5.72 0.72 2.54
C TYR A 44 -5.30 -0.76 2.71
N LEU A 45 -5.60 -1.39 3.85
CA LEU A 45 -5.40 -2.84 4.03
C LEU A 45 -6.22 -3.71 3.06
N LEU A 46 -7.34 -3.20 2.53
CA LEU A 46 -8.20 -3.97 1.62
C LEU A 46 -7.45 -4.43 0.37
N ILE A 47 -6.39 -3.74 -0.03
CA ILE A 47 -5.58 -4.13 -1.20
C ILE A 47 -4.78 -5.42 -0.98
N PHE A 48 -4.58 -5.83 0.27
CA PHE A 48 -3.92 -7.08 0.62
C PHE A 48 -4.91 -8.26 0.67
N ALA A 49 -6.21 -8.00 0.77
CA ALA A 49 -7.22 -9.03 1.01
C ALA A 49 -7.28 -10.05 -0.13
N TYR A 50 -7.29 -9.61 -1.39
CA TYR A 50 -7.36 -10.52 -2.54
C TYR A 50 -6.10 -11.40 -2.68
N PRO A 51 -4.86 -10.86 -2.69
CA PRO A 51 -3.66 -11.68 -2.72
C PRO A 51 -3.59 -12.65 -1.54
N LEU A 52 -3.94 -12.21 -0.33
CA LEU A 52 -3.94 -13.05 0.87
C LEU A 52 -4.97 -14.20 0.75
N TYR A 53 -6.18 -13.91 0.29
CA TYR A 53 -7.21 -14.92 0.03
C TYR A 53 -6.71 -15.98 -0.97
N CYS A 54 -6.08 -15.56 -2.06
CA CYS A 54 -5.53 -16.47 -3.05
C CYS A 54 -4.42 -17.36 -2.46
N VAL A 55 -3.55 -16.82 -1.61
CA VAL A 55 -2.53 -17.60 -0.91
C VAL A 55 -3.16 -18.64 0.02
N ILE A 56 -4.14 -18.25 0.84
CA ILE A 56 -4.83 -19.14 1.79
C ILE A 56 -5.57 -20.27 1.05
N LYS A 57 -6.26 -19.93 -0.05
CA LYS A 57 -7.00 -20.89 -0.87
C LYS A 57 -6.15 -21.64 -1.90
N LYS A 58 -4.83 -21.40 -1.93
CA LYS A 58 -3.88 -21.98 -2.89
C LYS A 58 -4.30 -21.75 -4.36
N LYS A 59 -4.92 -20.59 -4.64
CA LYS A 59 -5.34 -20.16 -5.97
C LYS A 59 -4.25 -19.31 -6.64
N ALA A 60 -4.32 -19.23 -7.96
CA ALA A 60 -3.49 -18.30 -8.72
C ALA A 60 -3.97 -16.86 -8.49
N ILE A 61 -3.02 -15.93 -8.39
CA ILE A 61 -3.30 -14.50 -8.31
C ILE A 61 -3.38 -13.96 -9.74
N HIS A 62 -4.44 -13.24 -10.06
CA HIS A 62 -4.59 -12.66 -11.39
C HIS A 62 -3.68 -11.44 -11.56
N LEU A 63 -2.90 -11.39 -12.65
CA LEU A 63 -1.95 -10.30 -12.95
C LEU A 63 -2.63 -8.94 -13.13
N LEU A 64 -3.92 -8.92 -13.51
CA LEU A 64 -4.75 -7.72 -13.60
C LEU A 64 -4.89 -6.97 -12.26
N TYR A 65 -4.50 -7.58 -11.14
CA TYR A 65 -4.47 -6.93 -9.85
C TYR A 65 -3.27 -5.95 -9.68
N LEU A 66 -2.21 -6.08 -10.49
CA LEU A 66 -1.06 -5.16 -10.44
C LEU A 66 -1.45 -3.69 -10.75
N PRO A 67 -2.21 -3.39 -11.82
CA PRO A 67 -2.75 -2.04 -12.05
C PRO A 67 -3.50 -1.45 -10.86
N ILE A 68 -4.22 -2.26 -10.09
CA ILE A 68 -4.97 -1.80 -8.90
C ILE A 68 -4.00 -1.34 -7.80
N ILE A 69 -2.91 -2.09 -7.59
CA ILE A 69 -1.84 -1.70 -6.65
C ILE A 69 -1.13 -0.42 -7.09
N ILE A 70 -0.86 -0.28 -8.38
CA ILE A 70 -0.23 0.94 -8.93
C ILE A 70 -1.16 2.14 -8.77
N PHE A 71 -2.44 2.02 -9.13
CA PHE A 71 -3.43 3.09 -8.98
C PHE A 71 -3.56 3.51 -7.51
N HIS A 72 -3.54 2.55 -6.59
CA HIS A 72 -3.56 2.81 -5.16
C HIS A 72 -2.34 3.60 -4.68
N MET A 73 -1.13 3.29 -5.18
CA MET A 73 0.06 4.09 -4.87
C MET A 73 -0.07 5.53 -5.36
N PHE A 74 -0.63 5.74 -6.56
CA PHE A 74 -0.89 7.09 -7.08
C PHE A 74 -1.91 7.85 -6.24
N ALA A 75 -3.04 7.23 -5.91
CA ALA A 75 -4.07 7.85 -5.06
C ALA A 75 -3.51 8.23 -3.68
N LEU A 76 -2.66 7.38 -3.09
CA LEU A 76 -1.98 7.69 -1.84
C LEU A 76 -1.03 8.89 -1.99
N SER A 77 -0.27 8.97 -3.09
CA SER A 77 0.63 10.11 -3.36
C SER A 77 -0.10 11.43 -3.56
N GLU A 78 -1.24 11.43 -4.25
CA GLU A 78 -2.07 12.61 -4.50
C GLU A 78 -2.74 13.12 -3.22
N PHE A 79 -3.21 12.21 -2.37
CA PHE A 79 -3.74 12.57 -1.05
C PHE A 79 -2.67 13.26 -0.18
N MET A 80 -1.41 12.88 -0.32
CA MET A 80 -0.30 13.49 0.42
C MET A 80 0.01 14.92 -0.05
N ASP A 81 -0.09 15.18 -1.35
CA ASP A 81 0.24 16.49 -1.96
C ASP A 81 -0.87 17.54 -1.75
N THR A 82 -2.14 17.11 -1.69
CA THR A 82 -3.31 18.00 -1.60
C THR A 82 -3.51 18.65 -0.23
N ARG A 83 -2.83 18.19 0.82
CA ARG A 83 -3.01 18.68 2.20
C ARG A 83 -1.97 19.73 2.59
N LYS A 84 -1.90 20.82 1.82
CA LYS A 84 -1.28 22.10 2.25
C LYS A 84 -2.31 22.86 3.09
N TYR A 85 -2.25 22.73 4.41
CA TYR A 85 -3.16 23.46 5.29
C TYR A 85 -2.73 24.91 5.44
N ARG A 86 -3.68 25.83 5.21
CA ARG A 86 -3.55 27.24 5.58
C ARG A 86 -3.95 27.36 7.06
N ILE A 87 -2.99 27.60 7.94
CA ILE A 87 -3.24 27.88 9.35
C ILE A 87 -3.10 29.40 9.52
N GLY A 88 -4.23 30.10 9.67
CA GLY A 88 -4.26 31.53 9.99
C GLY A 88 -5.38 32.29 9.28
N ASP A 89 -6.12 33.09 10.06
CA ASP A 89 -7.05 34.13 9.57
C ASP A 89 -6.31 35.35 9.00
N ASP A 90 -4.98 35.42 9.18
CA ASP A 90 -4.14 36.49 8.66
C ASP A 90 -3.51 36.11 7.30
N ASP A 91 -3.78 36.93 6.28
CA ASP A 91 -3.26 36.83 4.91
C ASP A 91 -1.72 36.93 4.79
N THR A 92 -0.97 37.01 5.90
CA THR A 92 0.45 37.38 5.90
C THR A 92 1.43 36.26 6.26
N LEU A 93 0.97 35.14 6.81
CA LEU A 93 1.82 33.99 7.13
C LEU A 93 1.23 32.71 6.53
N ILE A 94 1.53 32.47 5.25
CA ILE A 94 1.36 31.13 4.65
C ILE A 94 2.41 30.22 5.30
N THR A 95 2.10 29.66 6.47
CA THR A 95 2.90 28.59 7.06
C THR A 95 2.64 27.33 6.25
N TYR A 96 3.58 26.97 5.38
CA TYR A 96 3.52 25.70 4.66
C TYR A 96 3.76 24.57 5.65
N VAL A 97 2.68 23.90 6.06
CA VAL A 97 2.80 22.62 6.76
C VAL A 97 3.20 21.59 5.71
N TYR A 98 4.48 21.24 5.69
CA TYR A 98 4.95 20.10 4.91
C TYR A 98 4.54 18.82 5.64
N ASN A 99 3.72 18.03 4.97
CA ASN A 99 3.44 16.67 5.34
C ASN A 99 4.72 15.83 5.21
N LEU A 100 5.43 15.58 6.32
CA LEU A 100 6.53 14.61 6.31
C LEU A 100 5.97 13.18 6.39
N PHE A 101 6.60 12.29 5.62
CA PHE A 101 6.31 10.86 5.65
C PHE A 101 6.60 10.31 7.05
N GLY A 102 5.55 9.86 7.75
CA GLY A 102 5.69 9.17 9.02
C GLY A 102 6.18 7.73 8.83
N THR A 103 6.70 7.16 9.92
CA THR A 103 7.24 5.79 9.93
C THR A 103 6.21 4.72 9.50
N GLY A 104 4.92 4.95 9.79
CA GLY A 104 3.83 4.08 9.33
C GLY A 104 3.64 4.10 7.82
N LEU A 105 3.72 5.28 7.19
CA LEU A 105 3.59 5.39 5.74
C LEU A 105 4.80 4.78 5.01
N ILE A 106 6.00 4.93 5.57
CA ILE A 106 7.21 4.26 5.06
C ILE A 106 7.06 2.74 5.15
N LEU A 107 6.66 2.20 6.31
CA LEU A 107 6.47 0.77 6.50
C LEU A 107 5.38 0.21 5.58
N TYR A 108 4.30 0.98 5.39
CA TYR A 108 3.25 0.67 4.44
C TYR A 108 3.78 0.61 3.00
N GLY A 109 4.59 1.58 2.58
CA GLY A 109 5.24 1.58 1.27
C GLY A 109 6.11 0.34 1.04
N ILE A 110 6.92 -0.05 2.04
CA ILE A 110 7.72 -1.29 2.02
C ILE A 110 6.80 -2.51 1.86
N SER A 111 5.69 -2.55 2.58
CA SER A 111 4.73 -3.64 2.49
C SER A 111 4.14 -3.79 1.09
N LEU A 112 3.82 -2.68 0.40
CA LEU A 112 3.33 -2.71 -0.97
C LEU A 112 4.38 -3.23 -1.96
N ILE A 113 5.64 -2.81 -1.82
CA ILE A 113 6.74 -3.30 -2.66
C ILE A 113 6.87 -4.82 -2.49
N LEU A 114 6.85 -5.32 -1.24
CA LEU A 114 6.91 -6.75 -0.97
C LEU A 114 5.70 -7.50 -1.56
N LEU A 115 4.51 -6.91 -1.51
CA LEU A 115 3.32 -7.49 -2.13
C LEU A 115 3.52 -7.70 -3.65
N VAL A 116 4.00 -6.66 -4.35
CA VAL A 116 4.30 -6.73 -5.78
C VAL A 116 5.37 -7.77 -6.08
N VAL A 117 6.46 -7.82 -5.30
CA VAL A 117 7.52 -8.84 -5.42
C VAL A 117 6.96 -10.25 -5.23
N GLY A 118 6.15 -10.46 -4.20
CA GLY A 118 5.51 -11.75 -3.91
C GLY A 118 4.62 -12.23 -5.06
N MET A 119 3.82 -11.32 -5.63
CA MET A 119 2.99 -11.59 -6.81
C MET A 119 3.84 -11.90 -8.05
N GLY A 120 4.91 -11.14 -8.31
CA GLY A 120 5.82 -11.36 -9.43
C GLY A 120 6.54 -12.71 -9.36
N LEU A 121 7.00 -13.11 -8.18
CA LEU A 121 7.60 -14.44 -7.94
C LEU A 121 6.61 -15.58 -8.19
N GLN A 122 5.33 -15.37 -7.85
CA GLN A 122 4.28 -16.35 -8.14
C GLN A 122 4.00 -16.44 -9.64
N ALA A 123 3.82 -15.30 -10.32
CA ALA A 123 3.55 -15.24 -11.75
C ALA A 123 4.66 -15.91 -12.58
N LYS A 124 5.94 -15.62 -12.28
CA LYS A 124 7.08 -16.26 -12.95
C LYS A 124 7.02 -17.79 -12.83
N LYS A 125 6.65 -18.30 -11.66
CA LYS A 125 6.57 -19.74 -11.40
C LYS A 125 5.40 -20.40 -12.12
N ASP A 126 4.28 -19.70 -12.27
CA ASP A 126 3.11 -20.21 -12.98
C ASP A 126 3.35 -20.24 -14.50
N VAL A 127 4.00 -19.21 -15.07
CA VAL A 127 4.44 -19.18 -16.49
C VAL A 127 5.46 -20.28 -16.81
N MET A 128 6.45 -20.50 -15.93
CA MET A 128 7.46 -21.55 -16.14
C MET A 128 6.91 -22.97 -16.03
N LYS A 129 5.79 -23.17 -15.32
CA LYS A 129 5.20 -24.50 -15.14
C LYS A 129 4.29 -24.92 -16.29
N ASP A 130 3.56 -23.97 -16.87
CA ASP A 130 2.68 -24.24 -18.01
C ASP A 130 2.37 -22.92 -18.76
N PRO A 131 3.14 -22.59 -19.81
CA PRO A 131 3.00 -21.34 -20.53
C PRO A 131 1.67 -21.24 -21.30
N LEU A 132 1.07 -22.37 -21.70
CA LEU A 132 -0.23 -22.40 -22.40
C LEU A 132 -1.40 -22.20 -21.44
N LEU A 133 -1.33 -22.77 -20.23
CA LEU A 133 -2.33 -22.54 -19.17
C LEU A 133 -2.27 -21.09 -18.64
N ALA A 134 -1.08 -20.49 -18.59
CA ALA A 134 -0.91 -19.09 -18.24
C ALA A 134 -1.58 -18.17 -19.29
N LEU A 135 -1.41 -18.47 -20.57
CA LEU A 135 -2.07 -17.73 -21.66
C LEU A 135 -3.60 -17.81 -21.58
N ASN A 136 -4.15 -19.01 -21.35
CA ASN A 136 -5.60 -19.24 -21.25
C ASN A 136 -6.25 -18.63 -20.01
N LYS A 137 -5.49 -18.39 -18.93
CA LYS A 137 -5.96 -17.66 -17.74
C LYS A 137 -5.88 -16.14 -17.91
N MET A 138 -5.18 -15.63 -18.91
CA MET A 138 -5.10 -14.20 -19.22
C MET A 138 -6.18 -13.78 -20.23
N THR A 139 -6.74 -14.72 -21.00
CA THR A 139 -7.73 -14.47 -22.06
C THR A 139 -9.19 -14.79 -21.69
N LYS A 140 -9.45 -15.25 -20.46
CA LYS A 140 -10.81 -15.47 -19.92
C LYS A 140 -11.00 -14.67 -18.64
#